data_AF-A0AAD9MF22-F1
#
_entry.id   AF-A0AAD9MF22-F1
#
_cell.length_a   1.000
_cell.length_b   1.000
_cell.length_c   1.000
_cell.angle_alpha   90.00
_cell.angle_beta   90.00
_cell.angle_gamma   90.00
#
_symmetry.space_group_name_H-M   'P 1'
#
loop_
_entity.id
_entity.type
_entity.pdbx_description
1 polymer ?
#
loop_
_entity_poly.entity_id
_entity_poly.type
_entity_poly.pdbx_seq_one_letter_code
_entity_poly.pdbx_strand_id
1 'polypeptide(L)'
;MPKQYVVLGRPVPPLGPRRVSVLLVCLAVLAVLGLLCKLPFGSAPIGPPFQMADGQLGLPQSLRTPWINYLNPWKQPSHPPPRQRNDTDGESHWYSNRMWFLMPFSSSVTLDENRSLLPDLVRRTRIYCYYDNTVAKDAASKDAESDLLLIWRRACGWRWACTWTPPSGPP
;
A
#
# COMPACT_ATOMS: atom_id res chain seq x y z
N MET A 1 -25.96 41.59 -3.24
CA MET A 1 -25.55 40.28 -3.79
C MET A 1 -24.52 39.65 -2.86
N PRO A 2 -24.71 38.42 -2.36
CA PRO A 2 -23.71 37.76 -1.51
C PRO A 2 -22.46 37.41 -2.32
N LYS A 3 -21.29 37.90 -1.91
CA LYS A 3 -20.01 37.62 -2.56
C LYS A 3 -19.56 36.21 -2.19
N GLN A 4 -19.61 35.29 -3.15
CA GLN A 4 -19.16 33.91 -3.00
C GLN A 4 -17.67 33.82 -3.34
N TYR A 5 -16.84 33.47 -2.35
CA TYR A 5 -15.40 33.35 -2.53
C TYR A 5 -15.06 31.99 -3.15
N VAL A 6 -14.29 32.01 -4.25
CA VAL A 6 -13.87 30.83 -5.01
C VAL A 6 -12.38 30.62 -4.80
N VAL A 7 -11.97 29.41 -4.41
CA VAL A 7 -10.56 29.02 -4.26
C VAL A 7 -10.33 27.77 -5.10
N LEU A 8 -9.30 27.77 -5.97
CA LEU A 8 -8.95 26.65 -6.86
C LEU A 8 -10.14 26.15 -7.71
N GLY A 9 -10.95 27.08 -8.24
CA GLY A 9 -12.07 26.77 -9.14
C GLY A 9 -13.27 26.08 -8.48
N ARG A 10 -13.25 25.89 -7.16
CA ARG A 10 -14.38 25.32 -6.41
C ARG A 10 -14.99 26.36 -5.47
N PRO A 11 -16.33 26.48 -5.42
CA PRO A 11 -16.97 27.33 -4.44
C PRO A 11 -16.69 26.78 -3.04
N VAL A 12 -16.17 27.61 -2.14
CA VAL A 12 -15.92 27.20 -0.75
C VAL A 12 -17.28 26.91 -0.10
N PRO A 13 -17.53 25.68 0.38
CA PRO A 13 -18.79 25.38 1.04
C PRO A 13 -18.91 26.22 2.31
N PRO A 14 -20.10 26.76 2.63
CA PRO A 14 -20.30 27.55 3.83
C PRO A 14 -19.97 26.69 5.05
N LEU A 15 -18.88 27.03 5.73
CA LEU A 15 -18.45 26.39 6.96
C LEU A 15 -19.42 26.82 8.08
N GLY A 16 -20.38 25.94 8.40
CA GLY A 16 -21.32 26.20 9.50
C GLY A 16 -20.59 26.34 10.85
N PRO A 17 -21.14 27.12 11.80
CA PRO A 17 -20.49 27.43 13.07
C PRO A 17 -20.14 26.19 13.90
N ARG A 18 -20.92 25.10 13.75
CA ARG A 18 -20.64 23.80 14.38
C ARG A 18 -19.35 23.16 13.87
N ARG A 19 -19.06 23.26 12.57
CA ARG A 19 -17.84 22.69 11.97
C ARG A 19 -16.60 23.49 12.40
N VAL A 20 -16.73 24.81 12.49
CA VAL A 20 -15.66 25.69 12.98
C VAL A 20 -15.38 25.43 14.47
N SER A 21 -16.42 25.28 15.29
CA SER A 21 -16.27 24.93 16.71
C SER A 21 -15.56 23.60 16.91
N VAL A 22 -15.92 22.55 16.15
CA VAL A 22 -15.23 21.25 16.21
C VAL A 22 -13.76 21.37 15.80
N LEU A 23 -13.45 22.11 14.74
CA LEU A 23 -12.06 22.32 14.32
C LEU A 23 -11.24 23.04 15.39
N LEU A 24 -11.80 24.08 16.02
CA LEU A 24 -11.12 24.80 17.11
C LEU A 24 -10.89 23.94 18.34
N VAL A 25 -11.87 23.11 18.71
CA VAL A 25 -11.72 22.16 19.83
C VAL A 25 -10.65 21.13 19.52
N CYS A 26 -10.63 20.55 18.32
CA CYS A 26 -9.57 19.61 17.90
C CYS A 26 -8.18 20.26 17.93
N LEU A 27 -8.06 21.51 17.46
CA LEU A 27 -6.80 22.25 17.46
C LEU A 27 -6.34 22.57 18.89
N ALA A 28 -7.26 22.94 19.78
CA ALA A 28 -6.97 23.17 21.19
C ALA A 28 -6.52 21.88 21.90
N VAL A 29 -7.18 20.75 21.65
CA VAL A 29 -6.78 19.43 22.19
C VAL A 29 -5.39 19.04 21.68
N LEU A 30 -5.10 19.21 20.39
CA LEU A 30 -3.78 18.95 19.82
C LEU A 30 -2.69 19.85 20.42
N ALA A 31 -2.99 21.13 20.67
CA ALA A 31 -2.05 22.05 21.30
C ALA A 31 -1.75 21.67 22.75
N VAL A 32 -2.78 21.29 23.53
CA VAL A 32 -2.62 20.84 24.92
C VAL A 32 -1.88 19.50 24.97
N LEU A 33 -2.22 18.55 24.10
CA LEU A 33 -1.52 17.27 24.00
C LEU A 33 -0.06 17.47 23.57
N GLY A 34 0.19 18.36 22.61
CA GLY A 34 1.53 18.75 22.18
C GLY A 34 2.33 19.37 23.33
N LEU A 35 1.72 20.25 24.12
CA LEU A 35 2.35 20.85 25.31
C LEU A 35 2.66 19.79 26.38
N LEU A 36 1.72 18.90 26.66
CA LEU A 36 1.90 17.81 27.62
C LEU A 36 2.99 16.84 27.15
N CYS A 37 3.09 16.53 25.86
CA CYS A 37 4.18 15.73 25.30
C CYS A 37 5.55 16.45 25.35
N LYS A 38 5.58 17.78 25.42
CA LYS A 38 6.81 18.56 25.61
C LYS A 38 7.27 18.64 27.08
N LEU A 39 6.43 18.28 28.05
CA LEU A 39 6.70 18.52 29.47
C LEU A 39 7.38 17.40 30.29
N PRO A 40 7.46 16.10 29.91
CA PRO A 40 8.25 15.13 30.70
C PRO A 40 9.68 14.93 30.18
N PHE A 41 10.08 15.59 29.08
CA PHE A 41 11.44 15.53 28.55
C PHE A 41 12.17 16.88 28.69
N GLY A 42 11.87 17.62 29.75
CA GLY A 42 12.62 18.82 30.13
C GLY A 42 14.00 18.44 30.67
N SER A 43 15.03 18.80 29.91
CA SER A 43 16.49 18.69 30.16
C SER A 43 17.18 17.40 29.68
N ALA A 44 17.45 17.33 28.38
CA ALA A 44 18.59 16.57 27.86
C ALA A 44 19.71 17.56 27.50
N PRO A 45 20.93 17.45 28.10
CA PRO A 45 22.03 18.31 27.76
C PRO A 45 22.56 17.97 26.36
N ILE A 46 22.95 19.01 25.64
CA ILE A 46 23.59 18.98 24.33
C ILE A 46 24.91 18.21 24.42
N GLY A 47 25.02 17.11 23.66
CA GLY A 47 26.24 16.34 23.41
C GLY A 47 26.13 15.59 22.07
N PRO A 48 27.20 15.45 21.26
CA PRO A 48 27.12 14.92 19.89
C PRO A 48 27.35 13.39 19.85
N PRO A 49 27.28 12.74 18.68
CA PRO A 49 26.07 12.19 18.05
C PRO A 49 26.04 10.65 18.14
N PHE A 50 24.83 10.09 18.04
CA PHE A 50 24.56 8.70 17.63
C PHE A 50 25.50 7.62 18.24
N GLN A 51 25.22 7.23 19.48
CA GLN A 51 25.43 5.84 19.84
C GLN A 51 24.12 5.11 19.57
N MET A 52 24.18 4.17 18.62
CA MET A 52 23.14 3.17 18.43
C MET A 52 22.91 2.49 19.78
N ALA A 53 21.83 2.89 20.45
CA ALA A 53 21.32 2.22 21.62
C ALA A 53 20.84 0.84 21.17
N ASP A 54 21.66 -0.18 21.42
CA ASP A 54 21.16 -1.54 21.55
C ASP A 54 19.99 -1.51 22.52
N GLY A 55 18.82 -1.90 22.00
CA GLY A 55 17.52 -1.65 22.59
C GLY A 55 17.40 -2.20 24.00
N GLN A 56 17.56 -1.31 24.98
CA GLN A 56 17.04 -1.49 26.33
C GLN A 56 16.48 -0.13 26.75
N LEU A 57 15.27 0.19 26.25
CA LEU A 57 14.38 1.07 26.99
C LEU A 57 14.32 0.50 28.42
N GLY A 58 14.81 1.26 29.40
CA GLY A 58 14.93 0.86 30.81
C GLY A 58 13.58 0.62 31.45
N LEU A 59 12.92 -0.45 31.06
CA LEU A 59 11.70 -0.96 31.65
C LEU A 59 12.09 -1.79 32.88
N PRO A 60 11.45 -1.59 34.04
CA PRO A 60 11.75 -2.34 35.25
C PRO A 60 11.57 -3.84 34.99
N GLN A 61 12.54 -4.65 35.45
CA GLN A 61 12.63 -6.09 35.20
C GLN A 61 11.39 -6.88 35.67
N SER A 62 10.54 -6.30 36.53
CA SER A 62 9.29 -6.91 36.99
C SER A 62 8.17 -6.96 35.94
N LEU A 63 8.22 -6.14 34.89
CA LEU A 63 7.24 -6.15 33.79
C LEU A 63 7.70 -7.00 32.60
N ARG A 64 8.92 -7.56 32.63
CA ARG A 64 9.43 -8.45 31.56
C ARG A 64 8.75 -9.81 31.62
N THR A 65 7.52 -9.86 31.15
CA THR A 65 6.74 -11.08 31.02
C THR A 65 6.60 -11.43 29.54
N PRO A 66 6.72 -12.72 29.16
CA PRO A 66 6.81 -13.14 27.75
C PRO A 66 5.58 -12.77 26.91
N TRP A 67 4.42 -12.52 27.55
CA TRP A 67 3.20 -12.08 26.88
C TRP A 67 3.27 -10.63 26.35
N ILE A 68 4.10 -9.75 26.94
CA ILE A 68 4.27 -8.39 26.41
C ILE A 68 4.93 -8.42 25.04
N ASN A 69 5.82 -9.40 24.79
CA ASN A 69 6.41 -9.61 23.47
C ASN A 69 5.40 -10.14 22.44
N TYR A 70 4.29 -10.76 22.86
CA TYR A 70 3.19 -11.15 21.97
C TYR A 70 2.28 -9.96 21.62
N LEU A 71 2.27 -8.90 22.44
CA LEU A 71 1.48 -7.69 22.19
C LEU A 71 2.21 -6.66 21.31
N ASN A 72 3.45 -6.91 20.89
CA ASN A 72 4.18 -6.00 20.02
C ASN A 72 3.80 -6.24 18.54
N PRO A 73 3.04 -5.34 17.88
CA PRO A 73 2.65 -5.49 16.49
C PRO A 73 3.83 -5.32 15.51
N TRP A 74 5.00 -4.87 16.00
CA TRP A 74 6.21 -4.62 15.21
C TRP A 74 7.29 -5.69 15.39
N LYS A 75 6.96 -6.82 16.02
CA LYS A 75 7.92 -7.89 16.24
C LYS A 75 8.28 -8.55 14.90
N GLN A 76 9.56 -8.56 14.57
CA GLN A 76 10.06 -9.28 13.41
C GLN A 76 9.92 -10.80 13.60
N PRO A 77 9.56 -11.54 12.55
CA PRO A 77 9.56 -13.00 12.59
C PRO A 77 10.96 -13.49 12.95
N SER A 78 11.04 -14.51 13.82
CA SER A 78 12.31 -15.08 14.26
C SER A 78 12.80 -16.22 13.36
N HIS A 79 11.92 -16.74 12.50
CA HIS A 79 12.22 -17.83 11.57
C HIS A 79 11.79 -17.44 10.16
N PRO A 80 12.55 -17.84 9.12
CA PRO A 80 12.17 -17.58 7.74
C PRO A 80 10.85 -18.29 7.44
N PRO A 81 9.94 -17.66 6.69
CA PRO A 81 8.69 -18.28 6.31
C PRO A 81 8.97 -19.51 5.42
N PRO A 82 8.13 -20.56 5.51
CA PRO A 82 8.28 -21.75 4.68
C PRO A 82 8.22 -21.38 3.20
N ARG A 83 9.01 -22.07 2.37
CA ARG A 83 9.05 -21.85 0.92
C ARG A 83 7.83 -22.50 0.25
N GLN A 84 7.11 -21.76 -0.59
CA GLN A 84 6.04 -22.28 -1.43
C GLN A 84 6.65 -22.96 -2.66
N ARG A 85 5.90 -23.87 -3.30
CA ARG A 85 6.42 -24.69 -4.42
C ARG A 85 6.67 -23.89 -5.70
N ASN A 86 6.07 -22.71 -5.83
CA ASN A 86 6.04 -21.83 -6.99
C ASN A 86 6.79 -20.50 -6.74
N ASP A 87 7.70 -20.49 -5.78
CA ASP A 87 8.46 -19.30 -5.34
C ASP A 87 9.82 -19.12 -6.02
N THR A 88 10.17 -20.01 -6.97
CA THR A 88 11.50 -20.02 -7.61
C THR A 88 11.37 -20.10 -9.13
N ASP A 89 12.11 -19.23 -9.82
CA ASP A 89 12.41 -19.33 -11.25
C ASP A 89 13.90 -19.06 -11.48
N GLY A 90 14.65 -20.12 -11.80
CA GLY A 90 16.11 -20.10 -11.92
C GLY A 90 16.80 -19.63 -10.64
N GLU A 91 17.54 -18.52 -10.73
CA GLU A 91 18.24 -17.86 -9.62
C GLU A 91 17.36 -16.87 -8.85
N SER A 92 16.15 -16.59 -9.35
CA SER A 92 15.24 -15.63 -8.75
C SER A 92 14.27 -16.31 -7.79
N HIS A 93 14.12 -15.72 -6.59
CA HIS A 93 13.20 -16.19 -5.57
C HIS A 93 12.26 -15.07 -5.14
N TRP A 94 10.99 -15.41 -4.92
CA TRP A 94 10.00 -14.46 -4.42
C TRP A 94 9.12 -15.04 -3.31
N TYR A 95 8.40 -14.16 -2.64
CA TYR A 95 7.35 -14.51 -1.69
C TYR A 95 6.08 -13.75 -2.06
N SER A 96 5.02 -14.50 -2.35
CA SER A 96 3.69 -13.95 -2.64
C SER A 96 2.81 -14.17 -1.42
N ASN A 97 2.62 -13.11 -0.63
CA ASN A 97 1.66 -13.11 0.48
C ASN A 97 1.14 -11.70 0.75
N ARG A 98 -0.19 -11.50 0.78
CA ARG A 98 -0.90 -10.27 1.18
C ARG A 98 -0.35 -9.52 2.41
N MET A 99 0.37 -10.19 3.30
CA MET A 99 1.08 -9.57 4.43
C MET A 99 2.11 -8.50 4.01
N TRP A 100 2.56 -8.49 2.74
CA TRP A 100 3.46 -7.45 2.22
C TRP A 100 2.89 -6.02 2.35
N PHE A 101 1.56 -5.85 2.37
CA PHE A 101 0.93 -4.54 2.59
C PHE A 101 1.11 -4.00 4.01
N LEU A 102 1.34 -4.88 4.99
CA LEU A 102 1.44 -4.53 6.40
C LEU A 102 2.88 -4.24 6.81
N MET A 103 3.86 -4.53 5.95
CA MET A 103 5.27 -4.53 6.31
C MET A 103 6.04 -3.61 5.36
N PRO A 104 6.78 -2.60 5.88
CA PRO A 104 7.41 -1.58 5.06
C PRO A 104 8.63 -2.07 4.25
N PHE A 105 9.21 -3.24 4.60
CA PHE A 105 10.43 -3.74 3.98
C PHE A 105 10.39 -5.26 3.76
N SER A 106 10.89 -5.72 2.60
CA SER A 106 10.95 -7.14 2.24
C SER A 106 11.79 -7.98 3.19
N SER A 107 12.96 -7.46 3.58
CA SER A 107 13.91 -8.11 4.49
C SER A 107 13.29 -8.51 5.83
N SER A 108 12.35 -7.70 6.34
CA SER A 108 11.67 -7.97 7.60
C SER A 108 10.70 -9.16 7.54
N VAL A 109 10.26 -9.55 6.34
CA VAL A 109 9.28 -10.61 6.13
C VAL A 109 9.96 -11.91 5.74
N THR A 110 10.87 -11.82 4.77
CA THR A 110 11.55 -12.99 4.20
C THR A 110 12.75 -13.42 5.02
N LEU A 111 13.31 -12.53 5.85
CA LEU A 111 14.63 -12.69 6.51
C LEU A 111 15.75 -13.03 5.52
N ASP A 112 15.51 -12.83 4.22
CA ASP A 112 16.37 -13.22 3.11
C ASP A 112 16.48 -12.02 2.17
N GLU A 113 17.72 -11.55 2.00
CA GLU A 113 18.05 -10.37 1.19
C GLU A 113 17.87 -10.64 -0.31
N ASN A 114 17.94 -11.90 -0.74
CA ASN A 114 17.83 -12.29 -2.15
C ASN A 114 16.38 -12.57 -2.58
N ARG A 115 15.43 -12.43 -1.67
CA ARG A 115 14.03 -12.81 -1.90
C ARG A 115 13.13 -11.58 -2.00
N SER A 116 12.57 -11.38 -3.18
CA SER A 116 11.66 -10.28 -3.46
C SER A 116 10.24 -10.53 -2.92
N LEU A 117 9.56 -9.48 -2.47
CA LEU A 117 8.13 -9.54 -2.15
C LEU A 117 7.31 -9.17 -3.37
N LEU A 118 6.43 -10.07 -3.79
CA LEU A 118 5.48 -9.83 -4.86
C LEU A 118 4.06 -9.72 -4.31
N PRO A 119 3.21 -8.88 -4.94
CA PRO A 119 1.78 -8.93 -4.70
C PRO A 119 1.22 -10.30 -5.07
N ASP A 120 0.24 -10.78 -4.31
CA ASP A 120 -0.49 -12.00 -4.66
C ASP A 120 -1.09 -11.86 -6.06
N LEU A 121 -0.72 -12.78 -6.95
CA LEU A 121 -1.27 -12.84 -8.30
C LEU A 121 -2.73 -13.33 -8.21
N VAL A 122 -3.65 -12.38 -8.12
CA VAL A 122 -5.08 -12.69 -8.23
C VAL A 122 -5.35 -13.28 -9.61
N ARG A 123 -5.98 -14.45 -9.66
CA ARG A 123 -6.44 -15.07 -10.91
C ARG A 123 -7.32 -14.08 -11.66
N ARG A 124 -6.84 -13.59 -12.80
CA ARG A 124 -7.60 -12.65 -13.65
C ARG A 124 -8.81 -13.38 -14.22
N THR A 125 -9.99 -12.78 -14.11
CA THR A 125 -11.22 -13.25 -14.75
C THR A 125 -11.11 -13.05 -16.26
N ARG A 126 -11.44 -14.07 -17.06
CA ARG A 126 -11.47 -13.97 -18.52
C ARG A 126 -12.54 -12.94 -18.92
N ILE A 127 -12.15 -11.95 -19.73
CA ILE A 127 -13.06 -10.96 -20.28
C ILE A 127 -13.26 -11.30 -21.75
N TYR A 128 -14.49 -11.65 -22.12
CA TYR A 128 -14.86 -11.95 -23.50
C TYR A 128 -15.50 -10.71 -24.13
N CYS A 129 -15.01 -10.30 -25.30
CA CYS A 129 -15.67 -9.30 -26.13
C CYS A 129 -16.22 -10.00 -27.37
N TYR A 130 -17.54 -9.91 -27.55
CA TYR A 130 -18.22 -10.34 -28.77
C TYR A 130 -18.31 -9.15 -29.72
N TYR A 131 -17.74 -9.29 -30.91
CA TYR A 131 -17.88 -8.32 -31.98
C TYR A 131 -18.75 -8.95 -33.07
N ASP A 132 -19.84 -8.27 -33.41
CA ASP A 132 -20.80 -8.75 -34.41
C ASP A 132 -20.42 -8.24 -35.79
N ASN A 133 -20.03 -9.18 -36.66
CA ASN A 133 -19.66 -8.94 -38.06
C ASN A 133 -20.83 -9.09 -39.03
N THR A 134 -22.01 -9.49 -38.55
CA THR A 134 -23.13 -9.88 -39.43
C THR A 134 -23.92 -8.68 -39.94
N VAL A 135 -23.80 -7.53 -39.29
CA VAL A 135 -24.48 -6.29 -39.68
C VAL A 135 -23.67 -5.58 -40.76
N ALA A 136 -24.30 -5.31 -41.90
CA ALA A 136 -23.71 -4.48 -42.95
C ALA A 136 -23.58 -3.03 -42.44
N LYS A 137 -22.33 -2.55 -42.36
CA LYS A 137 -21.99 -1.19 -41.91
C LYS A 137 -21.24 -0.43 -42.98
N ASP A 138 -21.39 0.89 -42.94
CA ASP A 138 -20.65 1.82 -43.77
C ASP A 138 -19.12 1.74 -43.51
N ALA A 139 -18.31 2.07 -44.51
CA ALA A 139 -16.86 1.96 -44.46
C ALA A 139 -16.26 2.81 -43.33
N ALA A 140 -16.73 4.05 -43.17
CA ALA A 140 -16.25 4.95 -42.11
C ALA A 140 -16.56 4.41 -40.71
N SER A 141 -17.71 3.73 -40.55
CA SER A 141 -18.08 3.12 -39.27
C SER A 141 -17.23 1.89 -38.94
N LYS A 142 -16.83 1.10 -39.95
CA LYS A 142 -15.94 -0.06 -39.76
C LYS A 142 -14.54 0.37 -39.34
N ASP A 143 -14.00 1.44 -39.92
CA ASP A 143 -12.68 1.96 -39.57
C ASP A 143 -12.66 2.49 -38.14
N ALA A 144 -13.69 3.26 -37.74
CA ALA A 144 -13.83 3.75 -36.37
C ALA A 144 -13.97 2.59 -35.35
N GLU A 145 -14.74 1.55 -35.68
CA GLU A 145 -14.87 0.35 -34.82
C GLU A 145 -13.56 -0.45 -34.75
N SER A 146 -12.81 -0.55 -35.85
CA SER A 146 -11.48 -1.17 -35.88
C SER A 146 -10.51 -0.46 -34.95
N ASP A 147 -10.49 0.87 -34.97
CA ASP A 147 -9.65 1.68 -34.10
C ASP A 147 -10.04 1.51 -32.62
N LEU A 148 -11.34 1.48 -32.32
CA LEU A 148 -11.83 1.17 -30.98
C LEU A 148 -11.39 -0.22 -30.52
N LEU A 149 -11.50 -1.24 -31.38
CA LEU A 149 -11.05 -2.60 -31.07
C LEU A 149 -9.53 -2.66 -30.87
N LEU A 150 -8.74 -1.89 -31.62
CA LEU A 150 -7.29 -1.80 -31.45
C LEU A 150 -6.91 -1.14 -30.13
N ILE A 151 -7.56 -0.03 -29.76
CA ILE A 151 -7.38 0.63 -28.46
C ILE A 151 -7.72 -0.34 -27.34
N TRP A 152 -8.83 -1.07 -27.48
CA TRP A 152 -9.27 -2.05 -26.48
C TRP A 152 -8.29 -3.23 -26.37
N ARG A 153 -7.79 -3.75 -27.50
CA ARG A 153 -6.74 -4.79 -27.52
C ARG A 153 -5.44 -4.31 -26.88
N ARG A 154 -5.06 -3.05 -27.09
CA ARG A 154 -3.87 -2.46 -26.47
C ARG A 154 -4.06 -2.23 -24.98
N ALA A 155 -5.17 -1.65 -24.55
CA ALA A 155 -5.47 -1.37 -23.15
C ALA A 155 -5.70 -2.63 -22.33
N CYS A 156 -6.51 -3.56 -22.84
CA CYS A 156 -6.71 -4.86 -22.22
C CYS A 156 -5.44 -5.70 -22.34
N GLY A 157 -4.83 -5.80 -23.52
CA GLY A 157 -3.60 -6.56 -23.77
C GLY A 157 -2.43 -6.14 -22.90
N TRP A 158 -2.24 -4.84 -22.66
CA TRP A 158 -1.25 -4.35 -21.69
C TRP A 158 -1.49 -4.85 -20.27
N ARG A 159 -2.74 -5.09 -19.91
CA ARG A 159 -3.10 -5.71 -18.62
C ARG A 159 -2.92 -7.24 -18.60
N TRP A 160 -2.85 -7.90 -19.76
CA TRP A 160 -2.70 -9.36 -19.91
C TRP A 160 -1.25 -9.80 -20.18
N ALA A 161 -0.47 -9.03 -20.94
CA ALA A 161 0.90 -9.35 -21.36
C ALA A 161 1.85 -9.51 -20.16
N CYS A 162 1.54 -8.92 -19.01
CA CYS A 162 2.27 -9.13 -17.77
C CYS A 162 2.12 -10.54 -17.16
N THR A 163 1.34 -11.46 -17.76
CA THR A 163 1.02 -12.78 -17.16
C THR A 163 0.88 -13.93 -18.17
N TRP A 164 1.52 -13.87 -19.34
CA TRP A 164 1.43 -14.99 -20.30
C TRP A 164 2.55 -16.01 -20.06
N THR A 165 2.31 -16.98 -19.17
CA THR A 165 3.06 -18.25 -19.16
C THR A 165 2.33 -19.27 -20.05
N PRO A 166 2.99 -19.86 -21.05
CA PRO A 166 2.38 -20.89 -21.88
C PRO A 166 2.08 -22.15 -21.04
N PRO A 167 0.98 -22.86 -21.30
CA PRO A 167 0.74 -24.16 -20.69
C PRO A 167 1.74 -25.17 -21.26
N SER A 168 2.62 -25.70 -20.42
CA SER A 168 3.36 -26.93 -20.73
C SER A 168 2.35 -28.07 -20.87
N GLY A 169 2.46 -28.80 -21.99
CA GLY A 169 1.58 -29.92 -22.33
C GLY A 169 1.69 -31.10 -21.34
N PRO A 170 0.72 -32.03 -21.38
CA PRO A 170 0.60 -33.15 -20.45
C PRO A 170 1.67 -34.24 -20.70
N PRO A 171 1.89 -35.16 -19.73
CA PRO A 171 3.11 -35.95 -19.55
C PRO A 171 3.34 -37.04 -20.61
#